data_AF-K1SII0-F1
#
_entry.id   AF-K1SII0-F1
#
_cell.length_a   1.000
_cell.length_b   1.000
_cell.length_c   1.000
_cell.angle_alpha   90.00
_cell.angle_beta   90.00
_cell.angle_gamma   90.00
#
_symmetry.space_group_name_H-M   'P 1'
#
loop_
_entity.id
_entity.type
_entity.pdbx_description
1 polymer ?
#
loop_
_entity_poly.entity_id
_entity_poly.type
_entity_poly.pdbx_seq_one_letter_code
_entity_poly.pdbx_strand_id
1 'polypeptide(L)' 'EEAHVATVGGDAFGDPDCFRMSYATSDENIVEAIKRIKEALGKLK' A
#
# COMPACT_ATOMS: atom_id res chain seq x y z
N GLU A 1 8.96 -6.29 -4.14
CA GLU A 1 8.00 -6.80 -3.13
C GLU A 1 8.71 -6.84 -1.79
N GLU A 2 8.49 -5.86 -0.90
CA GLU A 2 9.18 -5.81 0.41
C GLU A 2 8.24 -5.60 1.60
N ALA A 3 7.13 -4.91 1.42
CA ALA A 3 6.22 -4.56 2.52
C ALA A 3 5.20 -5.66 2.87
N HIS A 4 5.05 -6.70 2.04
CA HIS A 4 4.00 -7.72 2.18
C HIS A 4 2.57 -7.14 2.32
N VAL A 5 2.26 -6.07 1.58
CA VAL A 5 0.93 -5.45 1.49
C VAL A 5 0.43 -5.55 0.06
N ALA A 6 -0.73 -6.18 -0.14
CA ALA A 6 -1.36 -6.28 -1.45
C ALA A 6 -2.04 -4.95 -1.82
N THR A 7 -1.65 -4.37 -2.94
CA THR A 7 -2.22 -3.15 -3.52
C THR A 7 -2.42 -3.35 -5.02
N VAL A 8 -3.18 -2.45 -5.66
CA VAL A 8 -3.34 -2.45 -7.13
C VAL A 8 -2.74 -1.15 -7.66
N GLY A 9 -1.85 -1.24 -8.65
CA GLY A 9 -1.31 -0.07 -9.34
C GLY A 9 -2.42 0.77 -9.99
N GLY A 10 -2.24 2.09 -10.01
CA GLY A 10 -3.20 3.02 -10.60
C GLY A 10 -3.23 2.99 -12.13
N ASP A 11 -2.20 2.41 -12.76
CA ASP A 11 -2.17 2.08 -14.18
C ASP A 11 -3.38 1.24 -14.61
N ALA A 12 -3.87 0.35 -13.75
CA ALA A 12 -5.10 -0.42 -13.96
C ALA A 12 -6.38 0.45 -13.99
N PHE A 13 -6.30 1.71 -13.56
CA PHE A 13 -7.41 2.67 -13.48
C PHE A 13 -7.19 3.94 -14.30
N GLY A 14 -6.10 4.02 -15.07
CA GLY A 14 -5.76 5.18 -15.90
C GLY A 14 -5.02 6.31 -15.19
N ASP A 15 -4.50 6.07 -13.99
CA ASP A 15 -3.71 7.04 -13.21
C ASP A 15 -2.40 6.39 -12.70
N PRO A 16 -1.31 6.42 -13.49
CA PRO A 16 -0.09 5.68 -13.20
C PRO A 16 0.71 6.18 -11.99
N ASP A 17 0.45 7.41 -11.53
CA ASP A 17 1.14 8.01 -10.38
C ASP A 17 0.47 7.66 -9.05
N CYS A 18 -0.67 6.95 -9.09
CA CYS A 18 -1.44 6.53 -7.94
C CYS A 18 -1.43 5.01 -7.74
N PHE A 19 -1.91 4.56 -6.58
CA PHE A 19 -2.22 3.16 -6.31
C PHE A 19 -3.49 3.06 -5.47
N ARG A 20 -4.13 1.90 -5.49
CA ARG A 20 -5.37 1.62 -4.75
C ARG A 20 -5.13 0.58 -3.66
N MET A 21 -5.66 0.86 -2.48
CA MET A 21 -5.71 -0.06 -1.34
C MET A 21 -7.16 -0.19 -0.86
N SER A 22 -7.62 -1.42 -0.59
CA SER A 22 -8.93 -1.65 0.03
C SER A 22 -8.82 -1.42 1.55
N TYR A 23 -9.75 -0.66 2.11
CA TYR A 23 -9.90 -0.48 3.55
C TYR A 23 -11.09 -1.28 4.13
N ALA A 24 -11.77 -2.09 3.33
CA ALA A 24 -12.85 -2.96 3.78
C ALA A 24 -12.31 -4.20 4.52
N THR A 25 -11.63 -3.99 5.63
CA THR A 25 -11.06 -5.00 6.53
C THR A 25 -11.03 -4.43 7.96
N SER A 26 -10.41 -5.12 8.92
CA SER A 26 -10.33 -4.64 10.30
C SER A 26 -9.34 -3.48 10.45
N ASP A 27 -9.58 -2.61 11.43
CA ASP A 27 -8.71 -1.47 11.71
C ASP A 27 -7.28 -1.93 12.05
N GLU A 28 -7.12 -3.06 12.74
CA GLU A 28 -5.80 -3.62 13.07
C GLU A 28 -5.00 -3.96 11.81
N ASN A 29 -5.66 -4.55 10.80
CA ASN A 29 -5.02 -4.86 9.53
C ASN A 29 -4.61 -3.59 8.79
N ILE A 30 -5.44 -2.55 8.82
CA ILE A 30 -5.14 -1.27 8.18
C ILE A 30 -3.93 -0.61 8.85
N VAL A 31 -3.92 -0.55 10.19
CA VAL A 31 -2.82 0.03 10.96
C VAL A 31 -1.50 -0.67 10.67
N GLU A 32 -1.49 -2.01 10.67
CA GLU A 32 -0.28 -2.80 10.37
C GLU A 32 0.17 -2.62 8.91
N ALA A 33 -0.76 -2.59 7.94
CA ALA A 33 -0.43 -2.35 6.54
C ALA A 33 0.23 -0.97 6.33
N ILE A 34 -0.33 0.08 6.93
CA ILE A 34 0.24 1.44 6.85
C ILE A 34 1.63 1.51 7.50
N LYS A 35 1.83 0.83 8.64
CA LYS A 35 3.14 0.74 9.28
C LYS A 35 4.20 0.12 8.35
N ARG A 36 3.87 -1.01 7.70
CA ARG A 36 4.76 -1.68 6.74
C ARG A 36 5.05 -0.83 5.51
N ILE A 37 4.04 -0.12 4.98
CA ILE A 37 4.23 0.83 3.87
C ILE A 37 5.22 1.92 4.28
N LYS A 38 5.04 2.53 5.46
CA LYS A 38 5.96 3.56 5.98
C LYS A 38 7.39 3.05 6.07
N GLU A 39 7.60 1.85 6.61
CA GLU A 39 8.94 1.24 6.74
C GLU A 39 9.58 0.98 5.37
N ALA A 40 8.82 0.48 4.39
CA ALA A 40 9.31 0.23 3.04
C ALA A 40 9.67 1.54 2.32
N LEU A 41 8.82 2.58 2.42
CA LEU A 41 9.09 3.89 1.85
C LEU A 41 10.34 4.53 2.46
N GLY A 42 10.60 4.34 3.75
CA GLY A 42 11.81 4.85 4.42
C GLY A 42 13.13 4.24 3.92
N LYS A 43 13.08 3.14 3.15
CA LYS A 43 14.26 2.54 2.51
C LYS A 43 14.54 3.07 1.10
N LEU A 44 13.61 3.83 0.52
CA LEU A 44 13.79 4.44 -0.79
C LEU A 44 14.81 5.59 -0.69
N LYS A 45 15.67 5.72 -1.72
CA LYS A 45 16.71 6.76 -1.82
C LYS A 45 16.21 7.97 -2.58
#